data_AF-A0A413BB42-F1
#
_entry.id   AF-A0A413BB42-F1
#
_cell.length_a   1.000
_cell.length_b   1.000
_cell.length_c   1.000
_cell.angle_alpha   90.00
_cell.angle_beta   90.00
_cell.angle_gamma   90.00
#
_symmetry.space_group_name_H-M   'P 1'
#
loop_
_entity.id
_entity.type
_entity.pdbx_description
1 polymer ?
#
loop_
_entity_poly.entity_id
_entity_poly.type
_entity_poly.pdbx_seq_one_letter_code
_entity_poly.pdbx_strand_id
1 'polypeptide(L)'
;MKSKLILLLTAFFLCSAFKADKPVITIFMIGDSTMSNKSLVGGNPERGWGHVLPGFFSENIRVDNHAMNGRSSKSFIDEGRWDKVLSLIKKGDYVFIQFGHNDEKPKADRHTDPGTTFDANLRKFVNETRAKGGIPVLFNSIVRRNFGTADNKAVAEAILQDDIRKGINPDAKQDASQGNNVVEGDKLIDTHGAYLDSPRNVAKELNVPFIDMNKLTHDLVEGLGPKESKKLFMWVPANTIAAMPKGREDNTHLNIYGARVIAGITVDAIAKEVPELAKYVRHYDFVVAQDGSGDFFTVQEAINAVPDFRKNVRTTILVRKGVYKEKLIVPESKINISLIGQEGAVISYDDYANKQNLFGENKGTSGSSSCYIYAPDFYVENITFENTSGPVGQAVACFVSADRAYFKNCRFLGFQDTLYTYGKGVRQYYEDCYIEGTVDFIFGWSTAVFNRCHIHSKRDGYVTAPSTDEGQKYGYVFYDCKLTADANVKNVYLSRPWRPFAQAVFIHCDLGKHILPVGWHNWNKKDAEKTVFYAEYDSYGPGANPKARAAFSHQLKDTEGYEIESVLAGTDGWNPITNGNALVNIKR
;
A
#
# COMPACT_ATOMS: atom_id res chain seq x y z
N MET A 1 -34.29 -21.50 -30.93
CA MET A 1 -32.90 -20.98 -30.90
C MET A 1 -32.78 -19.54 -30.42
N LYS A 2 -33.74 -18.65 -30.66
CA LYS A 2 -33.67 -17.24 -30.18
C LYS A 2 -33.83 -17.06 -28.66
N SER A 3 -34.57 -17.94 -27.96
CA SER A 3 -34.79 -17.85 -26.50
C SER A 3 -33.61 -18.31 -25.65
N LYS A 4 -32.77 -19.24 -26.13
CA LYS A 4 -31.57 -19.71 -25.41
C LYS A 4 -30.40 -18.72 -25.47
N LEU A 5 -30.34 -17.87 -26.51
CA LEU A 5 -29.31 -16.84 -26.64
C LEU A 5 -29.56 -15.65 -25.72
N ILE A 6 -30.84 -15.32 -25.45
CA ILE A 6 -31.22 -14.25 -24.52
C ILE A 6 -30.92 -14.65 -23.06
N LEU A 7 -31.09 -15.93 -22.70
CA LEU A 7 -30.74 -16.43 -21.36
C LEU A 7 -29.23 -16.50 -21.09
N LEU A 8 -28.41 -16.67 -22.13
CA LEU A 8 -26.94 -16.70 -22.02
C LEU A 8 -26.34 -15.29 -21.90
N LEU A 9 -26.98 -14.28 -22.49
CA LEU A 9 -26.59 -12.87 -22.33
C LEU A 9 -26.99 -12.30 -20.96
N THR A 10 -28.12 -12.72 -20.38
CA THR A 10 -28.49 -12.34 -19.01
C THR A 10 -27.64 -13.05 -17.95
N ALA A 11 -27.17 -14.28 -18.19
CA ALA A 11 -26.26 -14.98 -17.28
C ALA A 11 -24.83 -14.39 -17.28
N PHE A 12 -24.36 -13.81 -18.39
CA PHE A 12 -23.04 -13.16 -18.43
C PHE A 12 -23.03 -11.82 -17.66
N PHE A 13 -24.14 -11.09 -17.64
CA PHE A 13 -24.29 -9.87 -16.84
C PHE A 13 -24.50 -10.13 -15.33
N LEU A 14 -24.86 -11.36 -14.93
CA LEU A 14 -25.06 -11.72 -13.52
C LEU A 14 -23.78 -12.20 -12.80
N CYS A 15 -22.69 -12.46 -13.54
CA CYS A 15 -21.38 -12.80 -12.96
C CYS A 15 -20.35 -11.66 -13.03
N SER A 16 -20.63 -10.61 -13.80
CA SER A 16 -20.10 -9.28 -13.53
C SER A 16 -21.05 -8.59 -12.57
N ALA A 17 -21.02 -8.99 -11.29
CA ALA A 17 -21.44 -8.04 -10.27
C ALA A 17 -20.53 -6.83 -10.45
N PHE A 18 -21.02 -5.82 -11.18
CA PHE A 18 -20.55 -4.47 -11.00
C PHE A 18 -20.68 -4.27 -9.49
N LYS A 19 -19.57 -4.42 -8.76
CA LYS A 19 -19.40 -3.70 -7.50
C LYS A 19 -19.71 -2.28 -7.93
N ALA A 20 -20.93 -1.80 -7.66
CA ALA A 20 -21.22 -0.39 -7.78
C ALA A 20 -20.05 0.28 -7.06
N ASP A 21 -19.31 1.15 -7.76
CA ASP A 21 -18.17 1.83 -7.16
C ASP A 21 -18.65 2.31 -5.79
N LYS A 22 -18.06 1.75 -4.72
CA LYS A 22 -18.45 2.13 -3.36
C LYS A 22 -18.42 3.66 -3.36
N PRO A 23 -19.46 4.36 -2.88
CA PRO A 23 -19.46 5.81 -2.92
C PRO A 23 -18.21 6.31 -2.18
N VAL A 24 -17.25 6.84 -2.94
CA VAL A 24 -15.99 7.38 -2.44
C VAL A 24 -16.18 8.87 -2.27
N ILE A 25 -16.00 9.37 -1.05
CA ILE A 25 -15.98 10.81 -0.80
C ILE A 25 -14.72 11.36 -1.47
N THR A 26 -14.88 12.38 -2.32
CA THR A 26 -13.73 13.05 -2.93
C THR A 26 -13.36 14.28 -2.10
N ILE A 27 -12.08 14.41 -1.78
CA ILE A 27 -11.47 15.63 -1.25
C ILE A 27 -10.76 16.30 -2.42
N PHE A 28 -11.32 17.38 -2.94
CA PHE A 28 -10.64 18.24 -3.89
C PHE A 28 -9.72 19.18 -3.13
N MET A 29 -8.48 19.34 -3.59
CA MET A 29 -7.54 20.28 -2.99
C MET A 29 -7.19 21.37 -3.99
N ILE A 30 -7.30 22.63 -3.60
CA ILE A 30 -6.88 23.79 -4.39
C ILE A 30 -5.88 24.63 -3.59
N GLY A 31 -4.80 25.01 -4.25
CA GLY A 31 -3.76 25.78 -3.59
C GLY A 31 -2.50 25.99 -4.41
N ASP A 32 -1.43 26.32 -3.70
CA ASP A 32 -0.14 26.71 -4.27
C ASP A 32 0.88 25.58 -4.36
N SER A 33 2.16 25.94 -4.58
CA SER A 33 3.25 25.00 -4.76
C SER A 33 3.49 24.12 -3.53
N THR A 34 3.24 24.58 -2.31
CA THR A 34 3.49 23.79 -1.09
C THR A 34 2.50 22.64 -0.92
N MET A 35 1.32 22.73 -1.54
CA MET A 35 0.29 21.69 -1.56
C MET A 35 0.38 20.80 -2.82
N SER A 36 0.86 21.34 -3.94
CA SER A 36 0.79 20.72 -5.27
C SER A 36 1.52 19.38 -5.46
N ASN A 37 1.03 18.60 -6.42
CA ASN A 37 1.73 17.43 -6.93
C ASN A 37 3.00 17.85 -7.69
N LYS A 38 4.09 17.10 -7.51
CA LYS A 38 5.40 17.41 -8.08
C LYS A 38 5.82 16.41 -9.14
N SER A 39 6.56 16.90 -10.14
CA SER A 39 7.17 16.06 -11.17
C SER A 39 8.15 15.08 -10.56
N LEU A 40 8.13 13.83 -11.02
CA LEU A 40 9.05 12.76 -10.61
C LEU A 40 10.30 12.67 -11.51
N VAL A 41 10.35 13.47 -12.59
CA VAL A 41 11.42 13.43 -13.59
C VAL A 41 12.77 13.72 -12.94
N GLY A 42 13.79 12.95 -13.31
CA GLY A 42 15.17 13.14 -12.84
C GLY A 42 15.39 12.83 -11.35
N GLY A 43 14.48 12.08 -10.72
CA GLY A 43 14.59 11.74 -9.30
C GLY A 43 14.28 12.90 -8.36
N ASN A 44 13.45 13.85 -8.80
CA ASN A 44 13.08 15.02 -8.01
C ASN A 44 12.41 14.63 -6.67
N PRO A 45 13.00 14.98 -5.51
CA PRO A 45 12.47 14.61 -4.20
C PRO A 45 11.44 15.62 -3.67
N GLU A 46 11.19 16.73 -4.37
CA GLU A 46 10.22 17.73 -3.93
C GLU A 46 8.82 17.14 -3.88
N ARG A 47 8.06 17.38 -2.80
CA ARG A 47 6.66 16.96 -2.67
C ARG A 47 5.86 18.06 -2.01
N GLY A 48 4.64 18.31 -2.48
CA GLY A 48 3.67 19.08 -1.71
C GLY A 48 3.04 18.23 -0.63
N TRP A 49 2.61 18.82 0.48
CA TRP A 49 1.93 18.08 1.55
C TRP A 49 0.61 17.45 1.04
N GLY A 50 -0.09 18.11 0.12
CA GLY A 50 -1.29 17.57 -0.53
C GLY A 50 -1.00 16.42 -1.49
N HIS A 51 0.23 16.30 -2.02
CA HIS A 51 0.64 15.18 -2.88
C HIS A 51 0.69 13.87 -2.09
N VAL A 52 1.10 13.91 -0.82
CA VAL A 52 1.27 12.71 0.01
C VAL A 52 0.13 12.47 1.01
N LEU A 53 -0.79 13.44 1.14
CA LEU A 53 -2.01 13.31 1.97
C LEU A 53 -2.85 12.05 1.67
N PRO A 54 -2.98 11.53 0.43
CA PRO A 54 -3.77 10.32 0.18
C PRO A 54 -3.31 9.09 0.99
N GLY A 55 -2.04 9.03 1.42
CA GLY A 55 -1.51 7.94 2.23
C GLY A 55 -2.03 7.90 3.68
N PHE A 56 -2.73 8.95 4.11
CA PHE A 56 -3.30 9.08 5.46
C PHE A 56 -4.80 8.80 5.53
N PHE A 57 -5.41 8.35 4.44
CA PHE A 57 -6.82 8.01 4.42
C PHE A 57 -7.05 6.56 3.97
N SER A 58 -8.13 5.96 4.47
CA SER A 58 -8.66 4.70 3.95
C SER A 58 -9.16 4.85 2.51
N GLU A 59 -9.34 3.74 1.82
CA GLU A 59 -9.79 3.69 0.42
C GLU A 59 -11.18 4.30 0.16
N ASN A 60 -11.96 4.57 1.21
CA ASN A 60 -13.25 5.26 1.09
C ASN A 60 -13.12 6.77 0.81
N ILE A 61 -11.89 7.30 0.84
CA ILE A 61 -11.57 8.68 0.48
C ILE A 61 -10.69 8.69 -0.76
N ARG A 62 -11.05 9.53 -1.73
CA ARG A 62 -10.18 9.88 -2.86
C ARG A 62 -9.74 11.33 -2.71
N VAL A 63 -8.43 11.55 -2.67
CA VAL A 63 -7.86 12.89 -2.74
C VAL A 63 -7.58 13.22 -4.20
N ASP A 64 -8.16 14.31 -4.69
CA ASP A 64 -7.94 14.84 -6.05
C ASP A 64 -7.29 16.23 -5.92
N ASN A 65 -5.96 16.26 -6.02
CA ASN A 65 -5.17 17.45 -5.76
C ASN A 65 -4.97 18.28 -7.03
N HIS A 66 -5.61 19.46 -7.07
CA HIS A 66 -5.52 20.43 -8.17
C HIS A 66 -4.60 21.61 -7.85
N ALA A 67 -3.97 21.66 -6.66
CA ALA A 67 -3.00 22.69 -6.32
C ALA A 67 -1.84 22.72 -7.33
N MET A 68 -1.32 23.91 -7.61
CA MET A 68 -0.40 24.11 -8.74
C MET A 68 0.75 25.06 -8.41
N ASN A 69 1.94 24.70 -8.90
CA ASN A 69 3.14 25.52 -8.75
C ASN A 69 2.95 26.96 -9.24
N GLY A 70 3.35 27.91 -8.40
CA GLY A 70 3.39 29.34 -8.72
C GLY A 70 2.02 30.02 -8.87
N ARG A 71 0.93 29.38 -8.45
CA ARG A 71 -0.43 29.97 -8.51
C ARG A 71 -0.79 30.62 -7.19
N SER A 72 -1.44 31.76 -7.30
CA SER A 72 -2.18 32.48 -6.27
C SER A 72 -3.68 32.20 -6.40
N SER A 73 -4.49 32.66 -5.43
CA SER A 73 -5.95 32.56 -5.52
C SER A 73 -6.50 33.21 -6.80
N LYS A 74 -5.95 34.37 -7.19
CA LYS A 74 -6.33 35.11 -8.39
C LYS A 74 -5.98 34.34 -9.67
N SER A 75 -4.72 33.99 -9.85
CA SER A 75 -4.28 33.29 -11.06
C SER A 75 -4.93 31.90 -11.20
N PHE A 76 -5.26 31.23 -10.10
CA PHE A 76 -6.00 29.97 -10.13
C PHE A 76 -7.42 30.14 -10.71
N ILE A 77 -8.08 31.26 -10.40
CA ILE A 77 -9.38 31.63 -10.97
C ILE A 77 -9.21 32.04 -12.44
N ASP A 78 -8.30 32.97 -12.72
CA ASP A 78 -8.11 33.54 -14.06
C ASP A 78 -7.71 32.48 -15.11
N GLU A 79 -6.97 31.44 -14.69
CA GLU A 79 -6.59 30.30 -15.54
C GLU A 79 -7.72 29.26 -15.75
N GLY A 80 -8.91 29.46 -15.17
CA GLY A 80 -10.04 28.51 -15.27
C GLY A 80 -9.84 27.21 -14.49
N ARG A 81 -8.86 27.14 -13.58
CA ARG A 81 -8.59 25.94 -12.78
C ARG A 81 -9.68 25.71 -11.75
N TRP A 82 -10.21 26.78 -11.18
CA TRP A 82 -11.35 26.70 -10.28
C TRP A 82 -12.60 26.16 -10.98
N ASP A 83 -12.91 26.64 -12.19
CA ASP A 83 -14.07 26.17 -12.95
C ASP A 83 -13.98 24.66 -13.23
N LYS A 84 -12.78 24.16 -13.51
CA LYS A 84 -12.52 22.72 -13.67
C LYS A 84 -12.89 21.96 -12.40
N VAL A 85 -12.40 22.37 -11.22
CA VAL A 85 -12.71 21.71 -9.95
C VAL A 85 -14.21 21.81 -9.65
N LEU A 86 -14.78 23.02 -9.78
CA LEU A 86 -16.19 23.29 -9.53
C LEU A 86 -17.14 22.42 -10.37
N SER A 87 -16.73 22.07 -11.59
CA SER A 87 -17.49 21.17 -12.47
C SER A 87 -17.54 19.71 -11.99
N LEU A 88 -16.59 19.30 -11.13
CA LEU A 88 -16.42 17.92 -10.65
C LEU A 88 -17.04 17.68 -9.27
N ILE A 89 -17.24 18.73 -8.49
CA ILE A 89 -17.77 18.63 -7.12
C ILE A 89 -19.17 18.01 -7.12
N LYS A 90 -19.36 17.00 -6.27
CA LYS A 90 -20.67 16.41 -5.97
C LYS A 90 -21.05 16.70 -4.52
N LYS A 91 -22.35 16.52 -4.23
CA LYS A 91 -22.86 16.67 -2.87
C LYS A 91 -22.12 15.73 -1.91
N GLY A 92 -21.60 16.29 -0.81
CA GLY A 92 -20.85 15.54 0.21
C GLY A 92 -19.34 15.44 -0.04
N ASP A 93 -18.83 15.90 -1.19
CA ASP A 93 -17.39 16.06 -1.41
C ASP A 93 -16.84 17.21 -0.58
N TYR A 94 -15.55 17.17 -0.25
CA TYR A 94 -14.84 18.24 0.44
C TYR A 94 -14.01 19.06 -0.53
N VAL A 95 -13.82 20.34 -0.23
CA VAL A 95 -12.86 21.21 -0.93
C VAL A 95 -11.92 21.84 0.08
N PHE A 96 -10.66 21.42 0.07
CA PHE A 96 -9.59 21.99 0.90
C PHE A 96 -8.93 23.13 0.14
N ILE A 97 -8.90 24.31 0.76
CA ILE A 97 -8.53 25.56 0.10
C ILE A 97 -7.37 26.20 0.86
N GLN A 98 -6.20 26.31 0.24
CA GLN A 98 -5.00 26.92 0.83
C GLN A 98 -4.31 27.84 -0.17
N PHE A 99 -4.25 29.13 0.12
CA PHE A 99 -3.52 30.12 -0.68
C PHE A 99 -2.81 31.13 0.25
N GLY A 100 -2.03 32.05 -0.33
CA GLY A 100 -1.28 33.07 0.43
C GLY A 100 0.15 33.26 -0.09
N HIS A 101 0.92 32.18 -0.28
CA HIS A 101 2.35 32.28 -0.66
C HIS A 101 2.62 33.09 -1.93
N ASN A 102 1.77 32.95 -2.94
CA ASN A 102 1.92 33.64 -4.22
C ASN A 102 1.04 34.89 -4.32
N ASP A 103 0.03 35.00 -3.44
CA ASP A 103 -0.88 36.13 -3.35
C ASP A 103 -0.18 37.37 -2.77
N GLU A 104 0.78 37.17 -1.86
CA GLU A 104 1.61 38.24 -1.26
C GLU A 104 2.72 38.78 -2.16
N LYS A 105 2.98 38.12 -3.29
CA LYS A 105 4.06 38.50 -4.19
C LYS A 105 3.61 39.68 -5.07
N PRO A 106 4.49 40.67 -5.32
CA PRO A 106 4.12 41.93 -6.00
C PRO A 106 3.79 41.78 -7.50
N LYS A 107 3.78 40.55 -8.03
CA LYS A 107 3.54 40.29 -9.44
C LYS A 107 2.05 40.50 -9.74
N ALA A 108 1.72 41.49 -10.55
CA ALA A 108 0.34 41.95 -10.73
C ALA A 108 -0.67 40.89 -11.21
N ASP A 109 -0.24 39.87 -11.97
CA ASP A 109 -1.09 38.76 -12.41
C ASP A 109 -1.37 37.73 -11.30
N ARG A 110 -0.73 37.87 -10.13
CA ARG A 110 -0.86 36.97 -8.98
C ARG A 110 -1.28 37.67 -7.70
N HIS A 111 -0.84 38.91 -7.50
CA HIS A 111 -1.03 39.69 -6.27
C HIS A 111 -2.51 39.88 -5.93
N THR A 112 -2.85 39.73 -4.65
CA THR A 112 -4.17 40.08 -4.11
C THR A 112 -4.03 40.59 -2.69
N ASP A 113 -4.75 41.63 -2.29
CA ASP A 113 -4.60 42.22 -0.96
C ASP A 113 -5.48 41.54 0.11
N PRO A 114 -4.93 41.24 1.30
CA PRO A 114 -5.67 40.66 2.42
C PRO A 114 -6.74 41.63 2.92
N GLY A 115 -7.88 41.10 3.37
CA GLY A 115 -9.05 41.90 3.75
C GLY A 115 -9.87 42.43 2.58
N THR A 116 -9.39 42.29 1.33
CA THR A 116 -10.10 42.78 0.13
C THR A 116 -10.17 41.72 -0.97
N THR A 117 -9.31 41.78 -1.99
CA THR A 117 -9.35 40.91 -3.17
C THR A 117 -9.01 39.46 -2.83
N PHE A 118 -8.11 39.23 -1.87
CA PHE A 118 -7.79 37.88 -1.40
C PHE A 118 -9.00 37.23 -0.72
N ASP A 119 -9.59 37.93 0.25
CA ASP A 119 -10.79 37.47 0.97
C ASP A 119 -11.98 37.24 0.02
N ALA A 120 -12.15 38.11 -0.98
CA ALA A 120 -13.18 37.95 -2.01
C ALA A 120 -13.00 36.64 -2.79
N ASN A 121 -11.77 36.26 -3.14
CA ASN A 121 -11.49 34.99 -3.81
C ASN A 121 -11.78 33.80 -2.88
N LEU A 122 -11.39 33.88 -1.60
CA LEU A 122 -11.69 32.82 -0.61
C LEU A 122 -13.20 32.64 -0.42
N ARG A 123 -13.94 33.75 -0.28
CA ARG A 123 -15.42 33.73 -0.20
C ARG A 123 -16.03 33.11 -1.45
N LYS A 124 -15.50 33.41 -2.65
CA LYS A 124 -15.95 32.80 -3.90
C LYS A 124 -15.80 31.28 -3.88
N PHE A 125 -14.62 30.75 -3.53
CA PHE A 125 -14.40 29.30 -3.45
C PHE A 125 -15.36 28.63 -2.46
N VAL A 126 -15.54 29.20 -1.27
CA VAL A 126 -16.43 28.68 -0.23
C VAL A 126 -17.89 28.65 -0.71
N ASN A 127 -18.38 29.77 -1.23
CA ASN A 127 -19.78 29.93 -1.62
C ASN A 127 -20.14 29.03 -2.82
N GLU A 128 -19.25 28.93 -3.81
CA GLU A 128 -19.50 28.10 -4.99
C GLU A 128 -19.36 26.60 -4.69
N THR A 129 -18.45 26.22 -3.77
CA THR A 129 -18.41 24.85 -3.24
C THR A 129 -19.75 24.46 -2.60
N ARG A 130 -20.29 25.33 -1.72
CA ARG A 130 -21.59 25.12 -1.08
C ARG A 130 -22.73 25.05 -2.08
N ALA A 131 -22.70 25.88 -3.13
CA ALA A 131 -23.70 25.86 -4.20
C ALA A 131 -23.74 24.51 -4.95
N LYS A 132 -22.64 23.76 -4.98
CA LYS A 132 -22.58 22.39 -5.51
C LYS A 132 -22.91 21.30 -4.47
N GLY A 133 -23.20 21.68 -3.23
CA GLY A 133 -23.42 20.77 -2.11
C GLY A 133 -22.14 20.18 -1.53
N GLY A 134 -20.97 20.71 -1.90
CA GLY A 134 -19.68 20.35 -1.30
C GLY A 134 -19.45 21.04 0.04
N ILE A 135 -18.43 20.59 0.76
CA ILE A 135 -18.07 21.03 2.10
C ILE A 135 -16.70 21.72 2.03
N PRO A 136 -16.64 23.06 2.08
CA PRO A 136 -15.38 23.79 2.04
C PRO A 136 -14.67 23.76 3.40
N VAL A 137 -13.34 23.66 3.38
CA VAL A 137 -12.46 23.77 4.53
C VAL A 137 -11.33 24.73 4.17
N LEU A 138 -11.14 25.77 4.98
CA LEU A 138 -10.11 26.79 4.74
C LEU A 138 -8.84 26.48 5.52
N PHE A 139 -7.71 26.74 4.89
CA PHE A 139 -6.38 26.59 5.47
C PHE A 139 -5.60 27.89 5.21
N ASN A 140 -4.74 28.30 6.14
CA ASN A 140 -3.69 29.26 5.84
C ASN A 140 -2.43 28.55 5.30
N SER A 141 -1.45 29.32 4.85
CA SER A 141 -0.21 28.78 4.26
C SER A 141 0.70 28.16 5.32
N ILE A 142 1.45 27.12 4.97
CA ILE A 142 2.51 26.59 5.85
C ILE A 142 3.61 27.64 6.05
N VAL A 143 4.36 27.54 7.15
CA VAL A 143 5.46 28.46 7.44
C VAL A 143 6.62 28.28 6.45
N ARG A 144 7.34 29.36 6.17
CA ARG A 144 8.67 29.30 5.52
C ARG A 144 9.76 29.14 6.57
N ARG A 145 10.79 28.36 6.29
CA ARG A 145 11.95 28.20 7.17
C ARG A 145 12.84 29.45 7.14
N ASN A 146 12.47 30.48 7.90
CA ASN A 146 13.20 31.74 7.99
C ASN A 146 13.71 32.00 9.41
N PHE A 147 14.95 31.60 9.68
CA PHE A 147 15.62 31.79 10.97
C PHE A 147 16.53 33.02 10.91
N GLY A 148 16.26 34.05 11.71
CA GLY A 148 17.01 35.30 11.66
C GLY A 148 16.67 36.31 12.77
N THR A 149 17.20 37.53 12.65
CA THR A 149 16.79 38.69 13.46
C THR A 149 15.61 39.38 12.78
N ALA A 150 14.52 39.62 13.53
CA ALA A 150 13.27 40.18 12.99
C ALA A 150 13.40 41.66 12.63
N ASP A 151 14.00 41.96 11.47
CA ASP A 151 13.86 43.26 10.83
C ASP A 151 13.02 43.16 9.53
N ASN A 152 12.35 44.27 9.18
CA ASN A 152 11.41 44.30 8.05
C ASN A 152 12.10 44.05 6.69
N LYS A 153 13.42 44.24 6.61
CA LYS A 153 14.17 44.04 5.37
C LYS A 153 14.43 42.55 5.15
N ALA A 154 14.77 41.81 6.20
CA ALA A 154 14.94 40.35 6.16
C ALA A 154 13.64 39.63 5.78
N VAL A 155 12.48 40.09 6.27
CA VAL A 155 11.17 39.53 5.88
C VAL A 155 10.87 39.77 4.40
N ALA A 156 11.07 41.00 3.90
CA ALA A 156 10.88 41.31 2.49
C ALA A 156 11.85 40.53 1.59
N GLU A 157 13.10 40.37 2.00
CA GLU A 157 14.09 39.55 1.30
C GLU A 157 13.71 38.07 1.29
N ALA A 158 13.17 37.50 2.39
CA ALA A 158 12.71 36.11 2.43
C ALA A 158 11.53 35.85 1.48
N ILE A 159 10.57 36.79 1.39
CA ILE A 159 9.46 36.72 0.44
C ILE A 159 9.97 36.78 -1.02
N LEU A 160 11.00 37.60 -1.28
CA LEU A 160 11.59 37.79 -2.61
C LEU A 160 12.55 36.66 -3.02
N GLN A 161 13.36 36.12 -2.10
CA GLN A 161 14.35 35.07 -2.35
C GLN A 161 13.72 33.75 -2.82
N ASP A 162 12.45 33.51 -2.50
CA ASP A 162 11.69 32.38 -3.02
C ASP A 162 11.51 32.43 -4.57
N ASP A 163 11.86 33.54 -5.23
CA ASP A 163 11.74 33.78 -6.67
C ASP A 163 12.99 34.36 -7.40
N ILE A 164 14.19 34.40 -6.80
CA ILE A 164 15.38 34.98 -7.50
C ILE A 164 16.09 33.87 -8.30
N ARG A 165 16.03 33.84 -9.65
CA ARG A 165 16.59 34.88 -10.56
C ARG A 165 15.75 35.18 -11.81
N LYS A 166 15.60 36.48 -12.12
CA LYS A 166 15.25 36.99 -13.46
C LYS A 166 16.25 36.48 -14.52
N GLY A 167 15.72 35.89 -15.59
CA GLY A 167 16.48 35.53 -16.80
C GLY A 167 17.04 34.12 -16.85
N ILE A 168 16.78 33.28 -15.84
CA ILE A 168 17.09 31.84 -15.84
C ILE A 168 15.82 31.11 -15.43
N ASN A 169 15.65 29.89 -15.99
CA ASN A 169 14.63 28.88 -15.70
C ASN A 169 13.84 29.12 -14.38
N PRO A 170 12.50 29.05 -14.36
CA PRO A 170 11.69 29.09 -13.12
C PRO A 170 12.10 28.08 -12.01
N ASP A 171 13.02 27.15 -12.28
CA ASP A 171 13.69 26.29 -11.29
C ASP A 171 14.96 26.90 -10.66
N ALA A 172 15.34 28.14 -10.97
CA ALA A 172 16.58 28.77 -10.53
C ALA A 172 16.48 29.24 -9.08
N LYS A 173 16.38 28.29 -8.15
CA LYS A 173 16.64 28.49 -6.72
C LYS A 173 18.13 28.60 -6.46
N GLN A 174 18.50 29.04 -5.26
CA GLN A 174 19.90 29.32 -4.94
C GLN A 174 20.75 28.08 -5.15
N ASP A 175 21.79 28.23 -5.99
CA ASP A 175 22.76 27.19 -6.29
C ASP A 175 23.58 26.97 -5.02
N ALA A 176 23.62 25.75 -4.49
CA ALA A 176 24.35 25.45 -3.25
C ALA A 176 25.87 25.72 -3.40
N SER A 177 26.38 25.88 -4.63
CA SER A 177 27.77 26.32 -4.88
C SER A 177 27.99 27.82 -4.65
N GLN A 178 26.93 28.63 -4.57
CA GLN A 178 26.99 30.04 -4.20
C GLN A 178 26.83 30.17 -2.69
N GLY A 179 27.92 29.89 -1.96
CA GLY A 179 27.92 29.94 -0.49
C GLY A 179 27.40 31.28 0.04
N ASN A 180 26.43 31.23 0.96
CA ASN A 180 25.89 32.40 1.63
C ASN A 180 26.29 32.35 3.11
N ASN A 181 26.99 33.38 3.58
CA ASN A 181 27.29 33.59 5.00
C ASN A 181 26.10 34.24 5.72
N VAL A 182 24.87 33.73 5.52
CA VAL A 182 23.71 34.20 6.29
C VAL A 182 23.75 33.50 7.64
N VAL A 183 24.00 34.27 8.70
CA VAL A 183 23.96 33.75 10.08
C VAL A 183 22.49 33.58 10.46
N GLU A 184 22.03 32.34 10.53
CA GLU A 184 20.68 32.01 11.03
C GLU A 184 20.59 32.32 12.53
N GLY A 185 19.51 32.99 12.94
CA GLY A 185 19.17 33.17 14.35
C GLY A 185 18.46 31.94 14.92
N ASP A 186 18.14 31.96 16.23
CA ASP A 186 17.46 30.82 16.88
C ASP A 186 15.93 30.88 16.79
N LYS A 187 15.36 32.01 16.34
CA LYS A 187 13.91 32.24 16.29
C LYS A 187 13.38 32.17 14.86
N LEU A 188 12.24 31.49 14.70
CA LEU A 188 11.55 31.39 13.41
C LEU A 188 10.65 32.62 13.20
N ILE A 189 10.86 33.33 12.09
CA ILE A 189 10.11 34.53 11.73
C ILE A 189 9.10 34.21 10.64
N ASP A 190 7.83 34.45 10.93
CA ASP A 190 6.78 34.34 9.91
C ASP A 190 6.84 35.48 8.89
N THR A 191 6.52 35.16 7.64
CA THR A 191 6.66 36.07 6.49
C THR A 191 5.33 36.46 5.84
N HIS A 192 4.21 35.90 6.30
CA HIS A 192 2.93 35.98 5.58
C HIS A 192 2.02 37.08 6.12
N GLY A 193 2.30 37.64 7.31
CA GLY A 193 1.58 38.80 7.85
C GLY A 193 0.05 38.62 7.81
N ALA A 194 -0.66 39.60 7.24
CA ALA A 194 -2.14 39.61 7.20
C ALA A 194 -2.76 38.49 6.33
N TYR A 195 -1.96 37.78 5.51
CA TYR A 195 -2.43 36.59 4.79
C TYR A 195 -2.68 35.39 5.71
N LEU A 196 -2.15 35.39 6.94
CA LEU A 196 -2.48 34.38 7.95
C LEU A 196 -3.90 34.53 8.50
N ASP A 197 -4.32 35.78 8.70
CA ASP A 197 -5.58 36.11 9.35
C ASP A 197 -6.76 36.06 8.37
N SER A 198 -6.52 36.40 7.11
CA SER A 198 -7.57 36.48 6.09
C SER A 198 -8.37 35.16 5.93
N PRO A 199 -7.74 33.98 5.76
CA PRO A 199 -8.48 32.71 5.68
C PRO A 199 -9.24 32.38 6.97
N ARG A 200 -8.67 32.72 8.15
CA ARG A 200 -9.33 32.53 9.45
C ARG A 200 -10.57 33.42 9.59
N ASN A 201 -10.45 34.68 9.19
CA ASN A 201 -11.53 35.66 9.25
C ASN A 201 -12.66 35.28 8.30
N VAL A 202 -12.36 34.90 7.06
CA VAL A 202 -13.35 34.38 6.11
C VAL A 202 -13.99 33.09 6.62
N ALA A 203 -13.21 32.19 7.24
CA ALA A 203 -13.75 30.96 7.80
C ALA A 203 -14.76 31.22 8.92
N LYS A 204 -14.44 32.16 9.81
CA LYS A 204 -15.32 32.61 10.88
C LYS A 204 -16.56 33.32 10.33
N GLU A 205 -16.39 34.21 9.36
CA GLU A 205 -17.47 34.95 8.69
C GLU A 205 -18.49 33.99 8.06
N LEU A 206 -18.00 32.99 7.32
CA LEU A 206 -18.84 32.07 6.57
C LEU A 206 -19.20 30.80 7.35
N ASN A 207 -18.72 30.65 8.59
CA ASN A 207 -18.90 29.46 9.42
C ASN A 207 -18.48 28.17 8.70
N VAL A 208 -17.22 28.10 8.29
CA VAL A 208 -16.60 26.88 7.72
C VAL A 208 -15.43 26.42 8.59
N PRO A 209 -15.09 25.12 8.60
CA PRO A 209 -13.92 24.64 9.32
C PRO A 209 -12.65 25.34 8.85
N PHE A 210 -11.77 25.66 9.79
CA PHE A 210 -10.49 26.32 9.55
C PHE A 210 -9.35 25.52 10.17
N ILE A 211 -8.29 25.31 9.39
CA ILE A 211 -7.08 24.62 9.84
C ILE A 211 -5.90 25.59 9.80
N ASP A 212 -5.33 25.84 10.98
CA ASP A 212 -4.22 26.75 11.19
C ASP A 212 -2.87 26.08 10.89
N MET A 213 -2.66 25.78 9.61
CA MET A 213 -1.43 25.16 9.09
C MET A 213 -0.18 25.95 9.41
N ASN A 214 -0.26 27.28 9.38
CA ASN A 214 0.88 28.13 9.72
C ASN A 214 1.31 27.88 11.16
N LYS A 215 0.39 27.95 12.12
CA LYS A 215 0.72 27.69 13.52
C LYS A 215 1.31 26.29 13.72
N LEU A 216 0.67 25.25 13.16
CA LEU A 216 1.13 23.87 13.31
C LEU A 216 2.54 23.67 12.77
N THR A 217 2.84 24.26 11.61
CA THR A 217 4.15 24.12 10.97
C THR A 217 5.19 25.06 11.58
N HIS A 218 4.81 26.24 12.08
CA HIS A 218 5.67 27.14 12.84
C HIS A 218 6.15 26.47 14.13
N ASP A 219 5.24 25.95 14.96
CA ASP A 219 5.58 25.27 16.21
C ASP A 219 6.54 24.08 15.95
N LEU A 220 6.31 23.31 14.87
CA LEU A 220 7.18 22.21 14.47
C LEU A 220 8.58 22.69 14.05
N VAL A 221 8.65 23.66 13.13
CA VAL A 221 9.93 24.11 12.55
C VAL A 221 10.75 24.85 13.61
N GLU A 222 10.13 25.69 14.44
CA GLU A 222 10.78 26.37 15.56
C GLU A 222 11.29 25.36 16.59
N GLY A 223 10.48 24.35 16.95
CA GLY A 223 10.87 23.30 17.88
C GLY A 223 12.05 22.43 17.41
N LEU A 224 12.20 22.23 16.10
CA LEU A 224 13.37 21.57 15.51
C LEU A 224 14.61 22.48 15.45
N GLY A 225 14.41 23.80 15.49
CA GLY A 225 15.44 24.80 15.32
C GLY A 225 16.05 24.82 13.90
N PRO A 226 17.06 25.69 13.68
CA PRO A 226 17.61 25.93 12.35
C PRO A 226 18.21 24.67 11.71
N LYS A 227 18.99 23.89 12.46
CA LYS A 227 19.75 22.77 11.89
C LYS A 227 18.86 21.60 11.49
N GLU A 228 18.02 21.11 12.40
CA GLU A 228 17.24 19.89 12.16
C GLU A 228 16.07 20.13 11.20
N SER A 229 15.49 21.35 11.20
CA SER A 229 14.40 21.70 10.28
C SER A 229 14.78 21.61 8.80
N LYS A 230 16.07 21.74 8.43
CA LYS A 230 16.54 21.58 7.04
C LYS A 230 16.13 20.24 6.43
N LYS A 231 15.99 19.19 7.25
CA LYS A 231 15.55 17.86 6.82
C LYS A 231 14.13 17.84 6.25
N LEU A 232 13.29 18.82 6.57
CA LEU A 232 11.93 18.93 6.04
C LEU A 232 11.91 19.57 4.64
N PHE A 233 12.89 20.42 4.34
CA PHE A 233 12.86 21.27 3.16
C PHE A 233 13.81 20.79 2.07
N MET A 234 13.75 21.45 0.92
CA MET A 234 14.55 21.14 -0.26
C MET A 234 15.98 21.68 -0.12
N TRP A 235 16.77 20.99 0.70
CA TRP A 235 18.20 21.20 0.91
C TRP A 235 18.99 20.03 0.30
N VAL A 236 19.34 20.17 -0.98
CA VAL A 236 19.97 19.15 -1.82
C VAL A 236 21.40 19.58 -2.16
N PRO A 237 22.42 18.79 -1.81
CA PRO A 237 23.80 19.10 -2.22
C PRO A 237 23.98 18.99 -3.74
N ALA A 238 24.91 19.76 -4.30
CA ALA A 238 25.27 19.67 -5.71
C ALA A 238 25.73 18.26 -6.11
N ASN A 239 25.44 17.87 -7.36
CA ASN A 239 25.80 16.59 -7.97
C ASN A 239 25.22 15.33 -7.29
N THR A 240 24.18 15.47 -6.46
CA THR A 240 23.53 14.32 -5.81
C THR A 240 22.27 13.85 -6.51
N ILE A 241 21.56 14.75 -7.20
CA ILE A 241 20.26 14.47 -7.85
C ILE A 241 20.27 15.03 -9.27
N ALA A 242 19.90 14.20 -10.26
CA ALA A 242 19.93 14.58 -11.68
C ALA A 242 18.96 15.73 -12.02
N ALA A 243 17.80 15.81 -11.36
CA ALA A 243 16.87 16.93 -11.48
C ALA A 243 17.44 18.26 -10.94
N MET A 244 18.48 18.22 -10.09
CA MET A 244 19.07 19.37 -9.41
C MET A 244 20.60 19.24 -9.41
N PRO A 245 21.26 19.27 -10.59
CA PRO A 245 22.68 18.98 -10.69
C PRO A 245 23.55 19.97 -9.91
N LYS A 246 23.05 21.20 -9.73
CA LYS A 246 23.70 22.27 -8.93
C LYS A 246 23.32 22.24 -7.45
N GLY A 247 22.53 21.27 -7.03
CA GLY A 247 21.90 21.28 -5.71
C GLY A 247 20.79 22.33 -5.64
N ARG A 248 20.24 22.49 -4.44
CA ARG A 248 19.17 23.43 -4.14
C ARG A 248 19.15 23.72 -2.64
N GLU A 249 19.09 24.99 -2.27
CA GLU A 249 18.71 25.41 -0.92
C GLU A 249 17.40 26.18 -1.01
N ASP A 250 16.35 25.64 -0.40
CA ASP A 250 14.99 26.17 -0.50
C ASP A 250 14.27 25.95 0.83
N ASN A 251 13.77 27.04 1.40
CA ASN A 251 13.13 27.10 2.71
C ASN A 251 11.60 27.13 2.63
N THR A 252 11.02 26.98 1.44
CA THR A 252 9.57 26.99 1.22
C THR A 252 9.05 25.61 0.83
N HIS A 253 9.76 24.92 -0.07
CA HIS A 253 9.30 23.63 -0.59
C HIS A 253 9.85 22.46 0.21
N LEU A 254 9.02 21.42 0.32
CA LEU A 254 9.31 20.24 1.12
C LEU A 254 9.94 19.16 0.25
N ASN A 255 10.82 18.38 0.84
CA ASN A 255 11.17 17.07 0.31
C ASN A 255 10.13 16.02 0.72
N ILE A 256 10.29 14.76 0.29
CA ILE A 256 9.36 13.65 0.61
C ILE A 256 9.12 13.54 2.13
N TYR A 257 10.19 13.57 2.95
CA TYR A 257 10.09 13.46 4.40
C TYR A 257 9.30 14.63 5.00
N GLY A 258 9.65 15.88 4.64
CA GLY A 258 8.94 17.05 5.13
C GLY A 258 7.46 17.09 4.72
N ALA A 259 7.15 16.70 3.48
CA ALA A 259 5.77 16.61 3.01
C ALA A 259 4.97 15.59 3.82
N ARG A 260 5.56 14.44 4.16
CA ARG A 260 4.90 13.39 4.95
C ARG A 260 4.71 13.79 6.41
N VAL A 261 5.70 14.45 7.02
CA VAL A 261 5.57 15.01 8.38
C VAL A 261 4.45 16.06 8.42
N ILE A 262 4.46 17.02 7.49
CA ILE A 262 3.44 18.08 7.45
C ILE A 262 2.05 17.49 7.16
N ALA A 263 1.92 16.58 6.18
CA ALA A 263 0.63 15.94 5.91
C ALA A 263 0.10 15.13 7.11
N GLY A 264 0.98 14.53 7.91
CA GLY A 264 0.60 13.83 9.15
C GLY A 264 -0.01 14.76 10.19
N ILE A 265 0.69 15.84 10.56
CA ILE A 265 0.10 16.82 11.51
C ILE A 265 -1.16 17.49 10.94
N THR A 266 -1.23 17.62 9.61
CA THR A 266 -2.40 18.17 8.92
C THR A 266 -3.61 17.25 9.02
N VAL A 267 -3.45 15.95 8.80
CA VAL A 267 -4.57 15.00 8.86
C VAL A 267 -5.13 14.87 10.27
N ASP A 268 -4.29 15.00 11.29
CA ASP A 268 -4.71 15.03 12.69
C ASP A 268 -5.55 16.27 12.99
N ALA A 269 -5.13 17.43 12.48
CA ALA A 269 -5.91 18.66 12.58
C ALA A 269 -7.23 18.57 11.79
N ILE A 270 -7.22 17.96 10.60
CA ILE A 270 -8.44 17.68 9.83
C ILE A 270 -9.39 16.80 10.63
N ALA A 271 -8.91 15.71 11.25
CA ALA A 271 -9.75 14.81 12.03
C ALA A 271 -10.43 15.52 13.21
N LYS A 272 -9.76 16.52 13.79
CA LYS A 272 -10.31 17.33 14.88
C LYS A 272 -11.36 18.34 14.41
N GLU A 273 -11.06 19.11 13.36
CA GLU A 273 -11.93 20.18 12.86
C GLU A 273 -13.07 19.65 11.95
N VAL A 274 -12.90 18.45 11.40
CA VAL A 274 -13.87 17.76 10.55
C VAL A 274 -14.06 16.31 11.03
N PRO A 275 -14.78 16.08 12.15
CA PRO A 275 -14.90 14.75 12.77
C PRO A 275 -15.44 13.65 11.84
N GLU A 276 -16.24 14.02 10.83
CA GLU A 276 -16.73 13.07 9.82
C GLU A 276 -15.61 12.41 9.00
N LEU A 277 -14.47 13.08 8.84
CA LEU A 277 -13.30 12.51 8.16
C LEU A 277 -12.42 11.66 9.09
N ALA A 278 -12.51 11.83 10.42
CA ALA A 278 -11.66 11.15 11.40
C ALA A 278 -11.72 9.62 11.29
N LYS A 279 -12.92 9.06 11.04
CA LYS A 279 -13.11 7.60 10.87
C LYS A 279 -12.37 7.00 9.67
N TYR A 280 -11.97 7.85 8.72
CA TYR A 280 -11.21 7.44 7.53
C TYR A 280 -9.72 7.68 7.66
N VAL A 281 -9.24 8.39 8.68
CA VAL A 281 -7.81 8.65 8.88
C VAL A 281 -7.08 7.35 9.21
N ARG A 282 -5.90 7.16 8.62
CA ARG A 282 -5.01 6.01 8.81
C ARG A 282 -3.59 6.52 8.97
N HIS A 283 -2.82 5.85 9.82
CA HIS A 283 -1.40 6.09 9.98
C HIS A 283 -0.64 4.80 9.68
N TYR A 284 0.40 4.95 8.87
CA TYR A 284 1.35 3.91 8.52
C TYR A 284 2.75 4.46 8.73
N ASP A 285 3.68 3.61 9.17
CA ASP A 285 5.09 4.01 9.29
C ASP A 285 5.65 4.41 7.92
N PHE A 286 5.33 3.64 6.88
CA PHE A 286 5.70 3.94 5.49
C PHE A 286 4.54 3.73 4.50
N VAL A 287 4.61 4.44 3.38
CA VAL A 287 3.70 4.32 2.24
C VAL A 287 4.53 4.11 0.97
N VAL A 288 4.15 3.13 0.15
CA VAL A 288 4.75 2.86 -1.16
C VAL A 288 3.78 3.28 -2.25
N ALA A 289 4.20 4.15 -3.17
CA ALA A 289 3.37 4.64 -4.26
C ALA A 289 4.18 5.01 -5.50
N GLN A 290 3.83 4.44 -6.66
CA GLN A 290 4.52 4.72 -7.94
C GLN A 290 4.24 6.12 -8.49
N ASP A 291 3.13 6.76 -8.08
CA ASP A 291 2.73 8.13 -8.46
C ASP A 291 3.42 9.22 -7.63
N GLY A 292 4.32 8.83 -6.72
CA GLY A 292 5.06 9.72 -5.83
C GLY A 292 4.28 10.24 -4.63
N SER A 293 3.06 9.74 -4.38
CA SER A 293 2.27 10.06 -3.18
C SER A 293 2.74 9.33 -1.91
N GLY A 294 3.81 8.54 -1.98
CA GLY A 294 4.35 7.72 -0.89
C GLY A 294 5.78 8.11 -0.51
N ASP A 295 6.30 7.44 0.50
CA ASP A 295 7.68 7.53 0.96
C ASP A 295 8.66 6.85 -0.02
N PHE A 296 8.22 5.76 -0.67
CA PHE A 296 9.03 4.93 -1.58
C PHE A 296 8.28 4.62 -2.87
N PHE A 297 9.03 4.31 -3.94
CA PHE A 297 8.45 3.92 -5.23
C PHE A 297 8.27 2.40 -5.36
N THR A 298 9.10 1.64 -4.65
CA THR A 298 9.08 0.17 -4.65
C THR A 298 8.86 -0.40 -3.26
N VAL A 299 8.35 -1.62 -3.17
CA VAL A 299 8.15 -2.31 -1.90
C VAL A 299 9.50 -2.71 -1.31
N GLN A 300 10.49 -3.09 -2.14
CA GLN A 300 11.81 -3.43 -1.65
C GLN A 300 12.53 -2.27 -0.96
N GLU A 301 12.43 -1.05 -1.49
CA GLU A 301 13.01 0.14 -0.84
C GLU A 301 12.43 0.35 0.57
N ALA A 302 11.11 0.20 0.71
CA ALA A 302 10.44 0.33 2.01
C ALA A 302 10.89 -0.75 2.99
N ILE A 303 11.00 -2.01 2.55
CA ILE A 303 11.53 -3.10 3.37
C ILE A 303 12.97 -2.83 3.80
N ASN A 304 13.82 -2.33 2.90
CA ASN A 304 15.21 -2.00 3.20
C ASN A 304 15.33 -0.89 4.25
N ALA A 305 14.40 0.06 4.25
CA ALA A 305 14.36 1.16 5.21
C ALA A 305 13.91 0.75 6.62
N VAL A 306 13.23 -0.39 6.78
CA VAL A 306 12.85 -0.89 8.11
C VAL A 306 14.11 -1.28 8.89
N PRO A 307 14.32 -0.83 10.13
CA PRO A 307 15.45 -1.27 10.95
C PRO A 307 15.43 -2.78 11.20
N ASP A 308 16.61 -3.41 11.17
CA ASP A 308 16.75 -4.81 11.54
C ASP A 308 16.44 -5.04 13.03
N PHE A 309 15.85 -6.20 13.33
CA PHE A 309 15.57 -6.66 14.69
C PHE A 309 14.76 -5.67 15.54
N ARG A 310 13.78 -4.98 14.93
CA ARG A 310 12.87 -4.05 15.61
C ARG A 310 11.91 -4.79 16.56
N LYS A 311 12.39 -5.12 17.77
CA LYS A 311 11.66 -5.89 18.79
C LYS A 311 10.47 -5.09 19.35
N ASN A 312 9.42 -5.79 19.77
CA ASN A 312 8.26 -5.27 20.52
C ASN A 312 7.41 -4.20 19.81
N VAL A 313 7.67 -3.93 18.53
CA VAL A 313 6.87 -3.00 17.73
C VAL A 313 6.72 -3.56 16.32
N ARG A 314 5.55 -3.34 15.72
CA ARG A 314 5.21 -3.77 14.37
C ARG A 314 5.40 -2.59 13.42
N THR A 315 6.20 -2.76 12.36
CA THR A 315 6.30 -1.75 11.31
C THR A 315 5.20 -1.99 10.30
N THR A 316 4.42 -0.96 9.98
CA THR A 316 3.28 -1.00 9.08
C THR A 316 3.58 -0.23 7.79
N ILE A 317 3.41 -0.91 6.65
CA ILE A 317 3.70 -0.35 5.33
C ILE A 317 2.44 -0.46 4.48
N LEU A 318 1.90 0.69 4.06
CA LEU A 318 0.84 0.74 3.05
C LEU A 318 1.45 0.59 1.65
N VAL A 319 0.96 -0.37 0.87
CA VAL A 319 1.30 -0.54 -0.55
C VAL A 319 0.12 -0.06 -1.37
N ARG A 320 0.28 1.08 -2.05
CA ARG A 320 -0.79 1.67 -2.87
C ARG A 320 -1.08 0.82 -4.10
N LYS A 321 -2.20 1.09 -4.76
CA LYS A 321 -2.61 0.39 -5.98
C LYS A 321 -1.54 0.54 -7.06
N GLY A 322 -1.18 -0.57 -7.69
CA GLY A 322 -0.15 -0.60 -8.73
C GLY A 322 0.43 -1.98 -8.92
N VAL A 323 1.11 -2.18 -10.06
CA VAL A 323 1.90 -3.39 -10.32
C VAL A 323 3.36 -3.05 -10.05
N TYR A 324 3.89 -3.65 -9.00
CA TYR A 324 5.28 -3.54 -8.57
C TYR A 324 6.06 -4.70 -9.17
N LYS A 325 6.66 -4.47 -10.34
CA LYS A 325 7.47 -5.47 -11.04
C LYS A 325 8.88 -5.52 -10.46
N GLU A 326 9.05 -6.29 -9.38
CA GLU A 326 10.29 -6.41 -8.63
C GLU A 326 10.42 -7.80 -8.00
N LYS A 327 11.65 -8.22 -7.70
CA LYS A 327 11.87 -9.36 -6.81
C LYS A 327 11.83 -8.87 -5.36
N LEU A 328 10.75 -9.16 -4.66
CA LEU A 328 10.64 -8.80 -3.25
C LEU A 328 11.36 -9.82 -2.37
N ILE A 329 12.23 -9.34 -1.50
CA ILE A 329 12.86 -10.11 -0.43
C ILE A 329 12.54 -9.41 0.89
N VAL A 330 11.91 -10.14 1.82
CA VAL A 330 11.73 -9.74 3.21
C VAL A 330 12.69 -10.56 4.07
N PRO A 331 13.89 -10.04 4.38
CA PRO A 331 14.93 -10.76 5.12
C PRO A 331 14.47 -11.17 6.52
N GLU A 332 15.07 -12.23 7.06
CA GLU A 332 14.76 -12.75 8.40
C GLU A 332 14.98 -11.69 9.51
N SER A 333 15.95 -10.78 9.31
CA SER A 333 16.24 -9.68 10.23
C SER A 333 15.12 -8.63 10.31
N LYS A 334 14.26 -8.53 9.29
CA LYS A 334 13.15 -7.57 9.20
C LYS A 334 11.89 -8.06 9.92
N ILE A 335 12.05 -8.38 11.19
CA ILE A 335 11.01 -8.98 12.03
C ILE A 335 9.82 -8.04 12.23
N ASN A 336 8.63 -8.59 12.48
CA ASN A 336 7.43 -7.83 12.86
C ASN A 336 6.95 -6.82 11.80
N ILE A 337 7.01 -7.16 10.51
CA ILE A 337 6.52 -6.29 9.43
C ILE A 337 5.07 -6.63 9.07
N SER A 338 4.30 -5.58 8.76
CA SER A 338 3.00 -5.67 8.10
C SER A 338 3.03 -4.98 6.75
N LEU A 339 2.63 -5.69 5.69
CA LEU A 339 2.31 -5.08 4.41
C LEU A 339 0.78 -5.00 4.25
N ILE A 340 0.27 -3.80 4.04
CA ILE A 340 -1.16 -3.54 3.90
C ILE A 340 -1.41 -3.05 2.48
N GLY A 341 -2.04 -3.89 1.64
CA GLY A 341 -2.33 -3.56 0.26
C GLY A 341 -3.58 -2.70 0.10
N GLN A 342 -3.51 -1.71 -0.77
CA GLN A 342 -4.68 -1.10 -1.39
C GLN A 342 -5.25 -2.08 -2.45
N GLU A 343 -6.57 -2.10 -2.70
CA GLU A 343 -7.20 -2.90 -3.75
C GLU A 343 -6.51 -2.66 -5.10
N GLY A 344 -5.88 -3.71 -5.64
CA GLY A 344 -5.07 -3.66 -6.85
C GLY A 344 -3.57 -3.45 -6.62
N ALA A 345 -3.06 -3.60 -5.40
CA ALA A 345 -1.63 -3.74 -5.12
C ALA A 345 -1.14 -5.15 -5.51
N VAL A 346 -0.19 -5.21 -6.45
CA VAL A 346 0.32 -6.46 -7.03
C VAL A 346 1.84 -6.45 -7.00
N ILE A 347 2.45 -7.51 -6.45
CA ILE A 347 3.88 -7.78 -6.49
C ILE A 347 4.11 -8.86 -7.55
N SER A 348 4.87 -8.53 -8.59
CA SER A 348 4.94 -9.32 -9.82
C SER A 348 6.38 -9.55 -10.28
N TYR A 349 6.67 -10.76 -10.73
CA TYR A 349 7.87 -11.07 -11.49
C TYR A 349 7.60 -12.20 -12.50
N ASP A 350 8.62 -12.63 -13.25
CA ASP A 350 8.47 -13.56 -14.39
C ASP A 350 9.66 -14.53 -14.56
N ASP A 351 10.29 -14.93 -13.44
CA ASP A 351 11.30 -15.98 -13.47
C ASP A 351 10.66 -17.38 -13.43
N TYR A 352 11.36 -18.36 -14.00
CA TYR A 352 10.97 -19.78 -14.00
C TYR A 352 12.23 -20.65 -13.88
N ALA A 353 12.07 -21.89 -13.46
CA ALA A 353 13.20 -22.72 -13.05
C ALA A 353 14.27 -22.92 -14.13
N ASN A 354 13.85 -23.09 -15.39
CA ASN A 354 14.75 -23.26 -16.53
C ASN A 354 15.20 -21.94 -17.18
N LYS A 355 14.83 -20.77 -16.64
CA LYS A 355 15.34 -19.49 -17.11
C LYS A 355 16.79 -19.36 -16.66
N GLN A 356 17.69 -19.07 -17.60
CA GLN A 356 19.09 -18.89 -17.27
C GLN A 356 19.30 -17.61 -16.44
N ASN A 357 20.15 -17.68 -15.44
CA ASN A 357 20.68 -16.51 -14.74
C ASN A 357 21.73 -15.79 -15.61
N LEU A 358 22.29 -14.69 -15.11
CA LEU A 358 23.28 -13.90 -15.85
C LEU A 358 24.56 -14.70 -16.19
N PHE A 359 24.83 -15.79 -15.46
CA PHE A 359 25.98 -16.66 -15.65
C PHE A 359 25.67 -17.90 -16.50
N GLY A 360 24.44 -18.02 -17.03
CA GLY A 360 24.03 -19.13 -17.91
C GLY A 360 23.48 -20.37 -17.19
N GLU A 361 23.34 -20.34 -15.86
CA GLU A 361 22.84 -21.48 -15.08
C GLU A 361 21.32 -21.39 -14.89
N ASN A 362 20.64 -22.53 -14.78
CA ASN A 362 19.21 -22.55 -14.46
C ASN A 362 18.96 -22.00 -13.05
N LYS A 363 17.98 -21.11 -12.91
CA LYS A 363 17.58 -20.55 -11.60
C LYS A 363 17.04 -21.60 -10.62
N GLY A 364 16.46 -22.68 -11.13
CA GLY A 364 15.76 -23.69 -10.33
C GLY A 364 14.44 -23.18 -9.74
N THR A 365 13.65 -24.08 -9.14
CA THR A 365 12.33 -23.75 -8.56
C THR A 365 12.45 -22.64 -7.52
N SER A 366 13.34 -22.77 -6.54
CA SER A 366 13.50 -21.74 -5.50
C SER A 366 13.94 -20.40 -6.08
N GLY A 367 14.91 -20.40 -7.01
CA GLY A 367 15.40 -19.17 -7.65
C GLY A 367 14.40 -18.50 -8.59
N SER A 368 13.32 -19.20 -8.96
CA SER A 368 12.25 -18.67 -9.78
C SER A 368 11.29 -17.72 -9.05
N SER A 369 11.34 -17.69 -7.71
CA SER A 369 10.34 -16.94 -6.94
C SER A 369 10.34 -15.45 -7.27
N SER A 370 9.12 -14.90 -7.36
CA SER A 370 8.86 -13.47 -7.46
C SER A 370 8.98 -12.78 -6.09
N CYS A 371 8.66 -13.49 -5.01
CA CYS A 371 8.74 -12.99 -3.64
C CYS A 371 9.35 -14.02 -2.69
N TYR A 372 10.20 -13.57 -1.75
CA TYR A 372 10.77 -14.38 -0.68
C TYR A 372 10.46 -13.76 0.68
N ILE A 373 9.72 -14.50 1.51
CA ILE A 373 9.33 -14.09 2.86
C ILE A 373 10.09 -14.95 3.88
N TYR A 374 11.11 -14.36 4.49
CA TYR A 374 11.92 -15.00 5.55
C TYR A 374 11.60 -14.46 6.95
N ALA A 375 11.13 -13.21 7.05
CA ALA A 375 10.87 -12.55 8.33
C ALA A 375 9.79 -13.26 9.17
N PRO A 376 10.09 -13.68 10.41
CA PRO A 376 9.07 -14.20 11.32
C PRO A 376 8.09 -13.10 11.76
N ASP A 377 6.89 -13.51 12.15
CA ASP A 377 5.78 -12.63 12.57
C ASP A 377 5.36 -11.63 11.47
N PHE A 378 5.62 -12.00 10.22
CA PHE A 378 5.19 -11.26 9.04
C PHE A 378 3.68 -11.34 8.88
N TYR A 379 3.05 -10.17 8.74
CA TYR A 379 1.64 -10.05 8.41
C TYR A 379 1.51 -9.40 7.03
N VAL A 380 0.56 -9.88 6.23
CA VAL A 380 0.18 -9.19 5.01
C VAL A 380 -1.30 -9.32 4.76
N GLU A 381 -1.90 -8.23 4.30
CA GLU A 381 -3.28 -8.24 3.84
C GLU A 381 -3.46 -7.54 2.50
N ASN A 382 -4.44 -7.99 1.72
CA ASN A 382 -4.91 -7.35 0.49
C ASN A 382 -3.84 -7.17 -0.61
N ILE A 383 -2.81 -8.02 -0.64
CA ILE A 383 -1.77 -8.00 -1.68
C ILE A 383 -1.91 -9.21 -2.60
N THR A 384 -1.72 -8.98 -3.89
CA THR A 384 -1.54 -10.05 -4.88
C THR A 384 -0.06 -10.34 -5.09
N PHE A 385 0.35 -11.58 -4.92
CA PHE A 385 1.66 -12.10 -5.31
C PHE A 385 1.49 -12.92 -6.59
N GLU A 386 2.21 -12.57 -7.65
CA GLU A 386 2.08 -13.27 -8.92
C GLU A 386 3.42 -13.61 -9.58
N ASN A 387 3.43 -14.73 -10.29
CA ASN A 387 4.45 -15.05 -11.27
C ASN A 387 3.80 -15.09 -12.66
N THR A 388 4.22 -14.18 -13.53
CA THR A 388 3.62 -13.95 -14.86
C THR A 388 4.30 -14.71 -15.99
N SER A 389 5.24 -15.61 -15.67
CA SER A 389 6.00 -16.37 -16.69
C SER A 389 5.14 -17.34 -17.53
N GLY A 390 3.94 -17.70 -17.08
CA GLY A 390 3.04 -18.60 -17.79
C GLY A 390 3.30 -20.09 -17.50
N PRO A 391 2.78 -21.00 -18.34
CA PRO A 391 2.92 -22.45 -18.15
C PRO A 391 4.30 -22.96 -18.63
N VAL A 392 5.38 -22.47 -18.02
CA VAL A 392 6.78 -22.71 -18.44
C VAL A 392 7.50 -23.78 -17.59
N GLY A 393 6.76 -24.58 -16.85
CA GLY A 393 7.29 -25.44 -15.78
C GLY A 393 7.22 -24.71 -14.43
N GLN A 394 8.12 -25.03 -13.50
CA GLN A 394 8.10 -24.46 -12.15
C GLN A 394 8.35 -22.94 -12.18
N ALA A 395 7.44 -22.18 -11.60
CA ALA A 395 7.54 -20.72 -11.52
C ALA A 395 6.81 -20.20 -10.28
N VAL A 396 7.58 -19.89 -9.23
CA VAL A 396 7.05 -19.57 -7.91
C VAL A 396 6.58 -18.11 -7.86
N ALA A 397 5.37 -17.88 -7.37
CA ALA A 397 4.85 -16.54 -7.08
C ALA A 397 5.32 -16.06 -5.71
N CYS A 398 5.19 -16.91 -4.69
CA CYS A 398 5.62 -16.58 -3.33
C CYS A 398 6.29 -17.77 -2.65
N PHE A 399 7.50 -17.53 -2.15
CA PHE A 399 8.28 -18.44 -1.34
C PHE A 399 8.23 -17.97 0.11
N VAL A 400 7.79 -18.85 1.02
CA VAL A 400 7.58 -18.49 2.43
C VAL A 400 8.35 -19.44 3.33
N SER A 401 9.40 -18.94 3.97
CA SER A 401 10.17 -19.66 4.99
C SER A 401 9.94 -19.15 6.42
N ALA A 402 9.16 -18.08 6.57
CA ALA A 402 8.87 -17.44 7.83
C ALA A 402 7.98 -18.29 8.77
N ASP A 403 8.31 -18.28 10.06
CA ASP A 403 7.42 -18.76 11.13
C ASP A 403 6.44 -17.68 11.57
N ARG A 404 5.25 -18.12 11.96
CA ARG A 404 4.12 -17.24 12.32
C ARG A 404 3.76 -16.25 11.21
N ALA A 405 3.89 -16.70 9.96
CA ALA A 405 3.50 -15.90 8.80
C ALA A 405 1.98 -15.93 8.64
N TYR A 406 1.37 -14.76 8.51
CA TYR A 406 -0.08 -14.62 8.37
C TYR A 406 -0.44 -13.79 7.14
N PHE A 407 -1.15 -14.43 6.21
CA PHE A 407 -1.68 -13.85 4.98
C PHE A 407 -3.21 -13.75 5.08
N LYS A 408 -3.77 -12.56 4.91
CA LYS A 408 -5.22 -12.32 4.96
C LYS A 408 -5.73 -11.67 3.68
N ASN A 409 -6.74 -12.25 3.04
CA ASN A 409 -7.31 -11.71 1.80
C ASN A 409 -6.23 -11.44 0.72
N CYS A 410 -5.21 -12.30 0.67
CA CYS A 410 -4.15 -12.22 -0.32
C CYS A 410 -4.49 -13.08 -1.54
N ARG A 411 -3.84 -12.79 -2.67
CA ARG A 411 -3.97 -13.58 -3.89
C ARG A 411 -2.62 -14.14 -4.30
N PHE A 412 -2.56 -15.41 -4.69
CA PHE A 412 -1.35 -16.07 -5.19
C PHE A 412 -1.63 -16.60 -6.59
N LEU A 413 -1.04 -15.97 -7.60
CA LEU A 413 -1.35 -16.23 -9.00
C LEU A 413 -0.15 -16.84 -9.73
N GLY A 414 -0.37 -17.98 -10.39
CA GLY A 414 0.69 -18.65 -11.13
C GLY A 414 0.17 -19.84 -11.95
N PHE A 415 1.08 -20.77 -12.21
CA PHE A 415 0.80 -22.02 -12.92
C PHE A 415 1.35 -23.20 -12.12
N GLN A 416 2.52 -23.73 -12.46
CA GLN A 416 3.12 -24.82 -11.70
C GLN A 416 3.99 -24.22 -10.57
N ASP A 417 3.89 -24.80 -9.37
CA ASP A 417 4.66 -24.41 -8.19
C ASP A 417 4.38 -22.97 -7.68
N THR A 418 3.11 -22.52 -7.71
CA THR A 418 2.72 -21.13 -7.38
C THR A 418 3.11 -20.67 -5.95
N LEU A 419 2.71 -21.41 -4.91
CA LEU A 419 2.95 -21.08 -3.50
C LEU A 419 3.87 -22.11 -2.86
N TYR A 420 5.07 -21.67 -2.47
CA TYR A 420 6.10 -22.53 -1.89
C TYR A 420 6.21 -22.30 -0.37
N THR A 421 5.56 -23.16 0.42
CA THR A 421 5.63 -23.15 1.89
C THR A 421 6.92 -23.86 2.35
N TYR A 422 8.03 -23.13 2.31
CA TYR A 422 9.40 -23.65 2.40
C TYR A 422 9.99 -23.74 3.80
N GLY A 423 9.43 -23.15 4.86
CA GLY A 423 10.10 -23.19 6.17
C GLY A 423 9.96 -24.56 6.84
N LYS A 424 11.07 -25.17 7.31
CA LYS A 424 11.02 -26.42 8.09
C LYS A 424 10.60 -26.13 9.53
N GLY A 425 9.62 -26.85 10.05
CA GLY A 425 9.14 -26.66 11.43
C GLY A 425 8.53 -25.28 11.70
N VAL A 426 8.18 -24.54 10.64
CA VAL A 426 7.54 -23.23 10.75
C VAL A 426 6.05 -23.34 10.50
N ARG A 427 5.30 -22.38 11.04
CA ARG A 427 3.85 -22.32 10.93
C ARG A 427 3.39 -21.14 10.08
N GLN A 428 2.41 -21.38 9.23
CA GLN A 428 1.87 -20.41 8.29
C GLN A 428 0.34 -20.45 8.30
N TYR A 429 -0.29 -19.29 8.25
CA TYR A 429 -1.74 -19.14 8.25
C TYR A 429 -2.20 -18.30 7.06
N TYR A 430 -3.10 -18.85 6.25
CA TYR A 430 -3.68 -18.22 5.08
C TYR A 430 -5.19 -18.13 5.29
N GLU A 431 -5.72 -16.92 5.42
CA GLU A 431 -7.13 -16.66 5.70
C GLU A 431 -7.78 -15.90 4.54
N ASP A 432 -8.93 -16.36 4.06
CA ASP A 432 -9.73 -15.72 3.01
C ASP A 432 -8.90 -15.44 1.73
N CYS A 433 -7.87 -16.25 1.46
CA CYS A 433 -6.96 -16.06 0.34
C CYS A 433 -7.47 -16.73 -0.94
N TYR A 434 -7.09 -16.20 -2.10
CA TYR A 434 -7.28 -16.84 -3.39
C TYR A 434 -5.96 -17.40 -3.91
N ILE A 435 -5.92 -18.68 -4.28
CA ILE A 435 -4.71 -19.36 -4.77
C ILE A 435 -5.05 -20.08 -6.07
N GLU A 436 -4.31 -19.82 -7.15
CA GLU A 436 -4.49 -20.51 -8.42
C GLU A 436 -3.23 -21.15 -8.99
N GLY A 437 -3.41 -22.23 -9.75
CA GLY A 437 -2.31 -22.89 -10.43
C GLY A 437 -2.71 -24.15 -11.18
N THR A 438 -1.73 -25.02 -11.47
CA THR A 438 -1.89 -26.22 -12.31
C THR A 438 -1.34 -27.47 -11.64
N VAL A 439 -0.01 -27.61 -11.58
CA VAL A 439 0.70 -28.74 -10.99
C VAL A 439 1.37 -28.27 -9.72
N ASP A 440 1.15 -28.98 -8.62
CA ASP A 440 1.83 -28.78 -7.33
C ASP A 440 1.81 -27.32 -6.84
N PHE A 441 0.71 -26.61 -7.11
CA PHE A 441 0.72 -25.16 -6.96
C PHE A 441 0.66 -24.69 -5.50
N ILE A 442 0.50 -25.61 -4.55
CA ILE A 442 0.78 -25.44 -3.12
C ILE A 442 1.72 -26.57 -2.68
N PHE A 443 2.97 -26.27 -2.36
CA PHE A 443 3.98 -27.31 -2.10
C PHE A 443 5.05 -26.87 -1.11
N GLY A 444 5.76 -27.86 -0.53
CA GLY A 444 6.73 -27.65 0.55
C GLY A 444 6.39 -28.41 1.84
N TRP A 445 7.08 -28.09 2.94
CA TRP A 445 7.09 -28.90 4.16
C TRP A 445 6.66 -28.15 5.43
N SER A 446 6.23 -26.88 5.32
CA SER A 446 5.73 -26.13 6.47
C SER A 446 4.42 -26.70 7.01
N THR A 447 4.16 -26.46 8.30
CA THR A 447 2.82 -26.60 8.86
C THR A 447 2.00 -25.41 8.38
N ALA A 448 1.04 -25.63 7.48
CA ALA A 448 0.26 -24.54 6.88
C ALA A 448 -1.23 -24.81 6.97
N VAL A 449 -1.96 -23.82 7.51
CA VAL A 449 -3.43 -23.83 7.56
C VAL A 449 -3.97 -22.86 6.52
N PHE A 450 -4.86 -23.35 5.68
CA PHE A 450 -5.63 -22.57 4.70
C PHE A 450 -7.08 -22.53 5.17
N ASN A 451 -7.57 -21.36 5.56
CA ASN A 451 -8.89 -21.18 6.15
C ASN A 451 -9.75 -20.28 5.27
N ARG A 452 -10.91 -20.79 4.84
CA ARG A 452 -11.86 -20.11 3.94
C ARG A 452 -11.20 -19.61 2.64
N CYS A 453 -10.18 -20.32 2.18
CA CYS A 453 -9.48 -19.98 0.95
C CYS A 453 -10.25 -20.46 -0.28
N HIS A 454 -10.13 -19.71 -1.37
CA HIS A 454 -10.58 -20.12 -2.70
C HIS A 454 -9.39 -20.67 -3.48
N ILE A 455 -9.43 -21.96 -3.75
CA ILE A 455 -8.38 -22.71 -4.44
C ILE A 455 -8.85 -23.01 -5.87
N HIS A 456 -8.10 -22.57 -6.88
CA HIS A 456 -8.55 -22.59 -8.28
C HIS A 456 -7.55 -23.31 -9.21
N SER A 457 -7.99 -24.41 -9.81
CA SER A 457 -7.18 -25.19 -10.77
C SER A 457 -7.39 -24.72 -12.21
N LYS A 458 -6.31 -24.31 -12.87
CA LYS A 458 -6.30 -23.81 -14.26
C LYS A 458 -6.06 -24.91 -15.30
N ARG A 459 -5.61 -26.09 -14.85
CA ARG A 459 -5.38 -27.27 -15.68
C ARG A 459 -5.55 -28.53 -14.83
N ASP A 460 -5.75 -29.67 -15.50
CA ASP A 460 -5.54 -30.99 -14.91
C ASP A 460 -4.15 -31.06 -14.25
N GLY A 461 -4.09 -31.67 -13.06
CA GLY A 461 -2.91 -31.62 -12.21
C GLY A 461 -3.18 -31.98 -10.76
N TYR A 462 -2.47 -31.31 -9.86
CA TYR A 462 -2.43 -31.61 -8.43
C TYR A 462 -2.51 -30.31 -7.66
N VAL A 463 -3.44 -30.22 -6.72
CA VAL A 463 -3.59 -29.02 -5.88
C VAL A 463 -2.36 -28.86 -4.99
N THR A 464 -1.98 -29.94 -4.29
CA THR A 464 -0.89 -29.91 -3.32
C THR A 464 0.20 -30.93 -3.59
N ALA A 465 1.43 -30.59 -3.22
CA ALA A 465 2.56 -31.52 -3.14
C ALA A 465 3.36 -31.34 -1.84
N PRO A 466 2.82 -31.79 -0.69
CA PRO A 466 3.52 -31.67 0.58
C PRO A 466 4.78 -32.53 0.63
N SER A 467 5.75 -32.06 1.38
CA SER A 467 7.00 -32.74 1.71
C SER A 467 7.26 -32.78 3.22
N THR A 468 6.19 -32.88 4.01
CA THR A 468 6.22 -32.97 5.48
C THR A 468 7.30 -33.94 5.95
N ASP A 469 8.15 -33.48 6.87
CA ASP A 469 9.25 -34.30 7.41
C ASP A 469 8.71 -35.39 8.35
N GLU A 470 9.45 -36.50 8.47
CA GLU A 470 9.16 -37.54 9.45
C GLU A 470 9.12 -36.97 10.87
N GLY A 471 8.12 -37.36 11.66
CA GLY A 471 7.92 -36.88 13.03
C GLY A 471 7.20 -35.52 13.13
N GLN A 472 6.97 -34.80 12.03
CA GLN A 472 6.10 -33.62 12.07
C GLN A 472 4.64 -34.03 12.25
N LYS A 473 3.99 -33.44 13.25
CA LYS A 473 2.61 -33.81 13.62
C LYS A 473 1.59 -33.38 12.56
N TYR A 474 1.83 -32.26 11.89
CA TYR A 474 0.93 -31.69 10.90
C TYR A 474 1.71 -31.26 9.65
N GLY A 475 1.10 -31.44 8.48
CA GLY A 475 1.51 -30.80 7.22
C GLY A 475 0.52 -29.71 6.84
N TYR A 476 -0.24 -29.95 5.76
CA TYR A 476 -1.27 -29.01 5.33
C TYR A 476 -2.64 -29.35 5.88
N VAL A 477 -3.37 -28.31 6.30
CA VAL A 477 -4.76 -28.43 6.73
C VAL A 477 -5.59 -27.35 6.02
N PHE A 478 -6.62 -27.77 5.30
CA PHE A 478 -7.57 -26.91 4.60
C PHE A 478 -8.89 -26.93 5.37
N TYR A 479 -9.34 -25.75 5.80
CA TYR A 479 -10.59 -25.53 6.52
C TYR A 479 -11.53 -24.66 5.69
N ASP A 480 -12.78 -25.11 5.52
CA ASP A 480 -13.86 -24.36 4.86
C ASP A 480 -13.46 -23.79 3.49
N CYS A 481 -12.54 -24.47 2.79
CA CYS A 481 -12.01 -24.00 1.52
C CYS A 481 -12.95 -24.36 0.37
N LYS A 482 -12.96 -23.53 -0.66
CA LYS A 482 -13.68 -23.79 -1.90
C LYS A 482 -12.70 -24.17 -3.01
N LEU A 483 -12.84 -25.38 -3.54
CA LEU A 483 -12.02 -25.87 -4.66
C LEU A 483 -12.81 -25.77 -5.97
N THR A 484 -12.27 -25.04 -6.93
CA THR A 484 -12.87 -24.81 -8.24
C THR A 484 -11.85 -24.99 -9.36
N ALA A 485 -12.30 -24.99 -10.61
CA ALA A 485 -11.41 -25.06 -11.74
C ALA A 485 -11.97 -24.35 -12.98
N ASP A 486 -11.09 -24.07 -13.94
CA ASP A 486 -11.46 -23.64 -15.28
C ASP A 486 -12.41 -24.65 -15.94
N ALA A 487 -13.27 -24.18 -16.85
CA ALA A 487 -14.40 -24.96 -17.37
C ALA A 487 -14.03 -26.31 -18.00
N ASN A 488 -12.83 -26.44 -18.56
CA ASN A 488 -12.35 -27.64 -19.25
C ASN A 488 -11.53 -28.59 -18.37
N VAL A 489 -11.27 -28.21 -17.11
CA VAL A 489 -10.46 -28.98 -16.16
C VAL A 489 -11.33 -30.03 -15.48
N LYS A 490 -10.89 -31.28 -15.50
CA LYS A 490 -11.67 -32.43 -15.02
C LYS A 490 -10.85 -33.44 -14.24
N ASN A 491 -9.54 -33.43 -14.37
CA ASN A 491 -8.66 -34.45 -13.81
C ASN A 491 -7.67 -33.82 -12.85
N VAL A 492 -8.16 -33.45 -11.66
CA VAL A 492 -7.35 -32.86 -10.60
C VAL A 492 -7.37 -33.78 -9.37
N TYR A 493 -6.20 -33.96 -8.78
CA TYR A 493 -6.02 -34.62 -7.50
C TYR A 493 -5.86 -33.57 -6.39
N LEU A 494 -6.35 -33.88 -5.18
CA LEU A 494 -6.16 -33.07 -3.98
C LEU A 494 -4.68 -33.00 -3.57
N SER A 495 -3.96 -34.13 -3.63
CA SER A 495 -2.55 -34.17 -3.27
C SER A 495 -1.77 -35.29 -3.95
N ARG A 496 -0.45 -35.10 -4.00
CA ARG A 496 0.54 -36.16 -4.23
C ARG A 496 1.80 -35.96 -3.37
N PRO A 497 2.50 -37.03 -2.95
CA PRO A 497 3.60 -36.91 -2.00
C PRO A 497 4.90 -36.53 -2.69
N TRP A 498 5.37 -35.29 -2.49
CA TRP A 498 6.69 -34.90 -2.97
C TRP A 498 7.80 -35.67 -2.22
N ARG A 499 7.59 -35.91 -0.92
CA ARG A 499 8.43 -36.76 -0.05
C ARG A 499 7.58 -37.80 0.70
N PRO A 500 8.19 -38.87 1.25
CA PRO A 500 7.53 -39.73 2.24
C PRO A 500 6.98 -38.90 3.40
N PHE A 501 5.99 -39.42 4.13
CA PHE A 501 5.31 -38.74 5.24
C PHE A 501 4.52 -37.47 4.89
N ALA A 502 4.37 -37.13 3.60
CA ALA A 502 3.57 -35.99 3.17
C ALA A 502 2.15 -36.04 3.77
N GLN A 503 1.70 -34.90 4.33
CA GLN A 503 0.39 -34.80 4.95
C GLN A 503 -0.45 -33.68 4.33
N ALA A 504 -1.72 -33.99 4.06
CA ALA A 504 -2.72 -33.04 3.62
C ALA A 504 -4.10 -33.46 4.14
N VAL A 505 -4.78 -32.56 4.83
CA VAL A 505 -6.09 -32.80 5.44
C VAL A 505 -7.08 -31.75 4.96
N PHE A 506 -8.26 -32.18 4.48
CA PHE A 506 -9.32 -31.30 3.99
C PHE A 506 -10.58 -31.43 4.86
N ILE A 507 -10.98 -30.34 5.51
CA ILE A 507 -12.06 -30.30 6.49
C ILE A 507 -13.12 -29.30 6.01
N HIS A 508 -14.37 -29.76 5.88
CA HIS A 508 -15.52 -28.96 5.42
C HIS A 508 -15.32 -28.24 4.07
N CYS A 509 -14.52 -28.83 3.17
CA CYS A 509 -14.21 -28.19 1.89
C CYS A 509 -15.31 -28.44 0.84
N ASP A 510 -15.67 -27.42 0.06
CA ASP A 510 -16.51 -27.54 -1.14
C ASP A 510 -15.65 -28.00 -2.32
N LEU A 511 -15.75 -29.28 -2.65
CA LEU A 511 -14.97 -29.92 -3.71
C LEU A 511 -15.73 -29.88 -5.04
N GLY A 512 -15.25 -29.07 -5.98
CA GLY A 512 -15.80 -29.01 -7.33
C GLY A 512 -15.63 -30.33 -8.12
N LYS A 513 -16.46 -30.51 -9.16
CA LYS A 513 -16.55 -31.75 -9.98
C LYS A 513 -15.29 -32.15 -10.75
N HIS A 514 -14.27 -31.29 -10.74
CA HIS A 514 -12.98 -31.51 -11.39
C HIS A 514 -12.03 -32.36 -10.52
N ILE A 515 -12.36 -32.52 -9.23
CA ILE A 515 -11.63 -33.41 -8.34
C ILE A 515 -11.99 -34.86 -8.69
N LEU A 516 -10.98 -35.68 -8.97
CA LEU A 516 -11.17 -37.07 -9.33
C LEU A 516 -11.75 -37.87 -8.15
N PRO A 517 -12.61 -38.89 -8.39
CA PRO A 517 -13.15 -39.73 -7.34
C PRO A 517 -12.08 -40.35 -6.43
N VAL A 518 -10.94 -40.77 -7.01
CA VAL A 518 -9.80 -41.31 -6.26
C VAL A 518 -9.14 -40.29 -5.32
N GLY A 519 -9.25 -38.99 -5.62
CA GLY A 519 -8.79 -37.86 -4.81
C GLY A 519 -7.27 -37.71 -4.71
N TRP A 520 -6.53 -38.79 -4.55
CA TRP A 520 -5.13 -38.81 -4.12
C TRP A 520 -4.27 -39.61 -5.09
N HIS A 521 -3.04 -39.15 -5.32
CA HIS A 521 -2.08 -39.84 -6.17
C HIS A 521 -0.81 -40.17 -5.38
N ASN A 522 -0.28 -41.38 -5.52
CA ASN A 522 0.89 -41.86 -4.74
C ASN A 522 2.25 -41.44 -5.33
N TRP A 523 2.28 -40.47 -6.25
CA TRP A 523 3.48 -40.08 -7.02
C TRP A 523 4.12 -41.24 -7.83
N ASN A 524 3.35 -42.28 -8.20
CA ASN A 524 3.90 -43.53 -8.74
C ASN A 524 4.90 -44.22 -7.79
N LYS A 525 4.76 -44.00 -6.48
CA LYS A 525 5.61 -44.58 -5.42
C LYS A 525 4.74 -45.36 -4.44
N LYS A 526 4.62 -46.67 -4.64
CA LYS A 526 3.79 -47.53 -3.79
C LYS A 526 4.22 -47.51 -2.31
N ASP A 527 5.51 -47.35 -2.03
CA ASP A 527 5.98 -47.25 -0.64
C ASP A 527 5.56 -45.96 0.06
N ALA A 528 5.24 -44.89 -0.68
CA ALA A 528 4.72 -43.66 -0.08
C ALA A 528 3.36 -43.90 0.60
N GLU A 529 2.54 -44.80 0.07
CA GLU A 529 1.23 -45.17 0.62
C GLU A 529 1.29 -45.65 2.08
N LYS A 530 2.46 -46.15 2.52
CA LYS A 530 2.67 -46.62 3.90
C LYS A 530 2.92 -45.49 4.90
N THR A 531 3.26 -44.30 4.43
CA THR A 531 3.79 -43.20 5.28
C THR A 531 3.01 -41.91 5.15
N VAL A 532 2.36 -41.65 4.01
CA VAL A 532 1.57 -40.44 3.82
C VAL A 532 0.36 -40.40 4.76
N PHE A 533 -0.06 -39.19 5.11
CA PHE A 533 -1.33 -39.00 5.82
C PHE A 533 -2.22 -38.06 5.02
N TYR A 534 -3.11 -38.65 4.23
CA TYR A 534 -4.11 -37.91 3.47
C TYR A 534 -5.49 -38.19 4.03
N ALA A 535 -6.20 -37.15 4.42
CA ALA A 535 -7.47 -37.29 5.10
C ALA A 535 -8.50 -36.24 4.66
N GLU A 536 -9.78 -36.62 4.74
CA GLU A 536 -10.92 -35.71 4.62
C GLU A 536 -11.82 -35.84 5.86
N TYR A 537 -12.46 -34.73 6.23
CA TYR A 537 -13.58 -34.70 7.17
C TYR A 537 -14.71 -33.85 6.60
N ASP A 538 -15.88 -34.46 6.43
CA ASP A 538 -17.14 -33.82 6.04
C ASP A 538 -17.00 -32.77 4.90
N SER A 539 -16.14 -33.08 3.92
CA SER A 539 -16.05 -32.31 2.68
C SER A 539 -17.24 -32.66 1.79
N TYR A 540 -17.76 -31.67 1.08
CA TYR A 540 -19.00 -31.76 0.30
C TYR A 540 -18.80 -31.27 -1.14
N GLY A 541 -19.88 -31.22 -1.92
CA GLY A 541 -19.83 -30.81 -3.32
C GLY A 541 -19.62 -31.98 -4.29
N PRO A 542 -19.72 -31.76 -5.61
CA PRO A 542 -19.76 -32.82 -6.61
C PRO A 542 -18.45 -33.62 -6.77
N GLY A 543 -17.33 -33.12 -6.27
CA GLY A 543 -16.04 -33.82 -6.21
C GLY A 543 -15.80 -34.59 -4.89
N ALA A 544 -16.65 -34.41 -3.89
CA ALA A 544 -16.58 -35.16 -2.65
C ALA A 544 -17.11 -36.58 -2.85
N ASN A 545 -16.21 -37.56 -2.75
CA ASN A 545 -16.56 -38.98 -2.93
C ASN A 545 -15.73 -39.86 -1.98
N PRO A 546 -16.01 -39.83 -0.68
CA PRO A 546 -15.21 -40.52 0.34
C PRO A 546 -15.15 -42.04 0.13
N LYS A 547 -16.17 -42.63 -0.50
CA LYS A 547 -16.23 -44.08 -0.79
C LYS A 547 -15.32 -44.52 -1.93
N ALA A 548 -14.91 -43.60 -2.80
CA ALA A 548 -14.09 -43.90 -3.97
C ALA A 548 -12.64 -43.42 -3.83
N ARG A 549 -12.27 -42.84 -2.69
CA ARG A 549 -10.91 -42.36 -2.43
C ARG A 549 -9.90 -43.48 -2.47
N ALA A 550 -8.65 -43.12 -2.75
CA ALA A 550 -7.53 -44.05 -2.71
C ALA A 550 -7.49 -44.81 -1.37
N ALA A 551 -7.25 -46.12 -1.43
CA ALA A 551 -7.33 -47.01 -0.26
C ALA A 551 -6.35 -46.67 0.88
N PHE A 552 -5.28 -45.92 0.57
CA PHE A 552 -4.30 -45.44 1.54
C PHE A 552 -4.66 -44.08 2.18
N SER A 553 -5.79 -43.49 1.80
CA SER A 553 -6.31 -42.27 2.44
C SER A 553 -7.26 -42.59 3.59
N HIS A 554 -7.57 -41.58 4.40
CA HIS A 554 -8.37 -41.69 5.61
C HIS A 554 -9.62 -40.82 5.53
N GLN A 555 -10.66 -41.24 6.23
CA GLN A 555 -11.78 -40.37 6.62
C GLN A 555 -11.67 -40.17 8.12
N LEU A 556 -11.57 -38.92 8.56
CA LEU A 556 -11.56 -38.61 9.99
C LEU A 556 -12.95 -38.86 10.59
N LYS A 557 -13.00 -39.15 11.90
CA LYS A 557 -14.26 -39.37 12.63
C LYS A 557 -14.84 -38.10 13.21
N ASP A 558 -13.97 -37.16 13.56
CA ASP A 558 -14.21 -35.83 14.10
C ASP A 558 -13.00 -34.96 13.72
N THR A 559 -12.98 -33.72 14.18
CA THR A 559 -11.88 -32.78 13.97
C THR A 559 -10.98 -32.64 15.21
N GLU A 560 -11.05 -33.56 16.18
CA GLU A 560 -10.31 -33.43 17.45
C GLU A 560 -8.81 -33.38 17.17
N GLY A 561 -8.16 -32.33 17.68
CA GLY A 561 -6.73 -32.09 17.48
C GLY A 561 -6.38 -31.52 16.11
N TYR A 562 -7.36 -31.26 15.24
CA TYR A 562 -7.17 -30.52 13.98
C TYR A 562 -7.69 -29.09 14.03
N GLU A 563 -8.23 -28.61 15.18
CA GLU A 563 -8.60 -27.21 15.34
C GLU A 563 -7.43 -26.29 14.95
N ILE A 564 -7.71 -25.14 14.34
CA ILE A 564 -6.68 -24.28 13.76
C ILE A 564 -5.64 -23.89 14.83
N GLU A 565 -6.11 -23.59 16.04
CA GLU A 565 -5.29 -23.30 17.22
C GLU A 565 -4.40 -24.48 17.63
N SER A 566 -4.90 -25.70 17.54
CA SER A 566 -4.16 -26.93 17.83
C SER A 566 -3.06 -27.21 16.80
N VAL A 567 -3.37 -27.00 15.52
CA VAL A 567 -2.44 -27.23 14.39
C VAL A 567 -1.31 -26.20 14.40
N LEU A 568 -1.63 -24.94 14.66
CA LEU A 568 -0.68 -23.83 14.72
C LEU A 568 -0.07 -23.61 16.11
N ALA A 569 -0.43 -24.46 17.08
CA ALA A 569 0.11 -24.38 18.43
C ALA A 569 1.64 -24.44 18.43
N GLY A 570 2.23 -23.64 19.30
CA GLY A 570 3.65 -23.70 19.64
C GLY A 570 3.83 -23.34 21.11
N THR A 571 5.07 -23.26 21.56
CA THR A 571 5.39 -22.88 22.95
C THR A 571 5.37 -21.37 23.18
N ASP A 572 4.96 -20.59 22.17
CA ASP A 572 5.07 -19.13 22.13
C ASP A 572 3.74 -18.38 22.19
N GLY A 573 2.62 -19.11 22.27
CA GLY A 573 1.27 -18.52 22.38
C GLY A 573 0.78 -17.84 21.10
N TRP A 574 1.40 -18.09 19.95
CA TRP A 574 0.89 -17.59 18.67
C TRP A 574 -0.46 -18.23 18.34
N ASN A 575 -1.46 -17.38 18.13
CA ASN A 575 -2.81 -17.79 17.75
C ASN A 575 -3.44 -16.72 16.85
N PRO A 576 -3.44 -16.91 15.52
CA PRO A 576 -3.96 -15.91 14.61
C PRO A 576 -5.51 -15.84 14.58
N ILE A 577 -6.22 -16.85 15.11
CA ILE A 577 -7.68 -16.84 15.21
C ILE A 577 -8.14 -15.89 16.31
N THR A 578 -7.58 -16.03 17.51
CA THR A 578 -8.01 -15.23 18.66
C THR A 578 -7.33 -13.87 18.70
N ASN A 579 -6.07 -13.79 18.26
CA ASN A 579 -5.22 -12.60 18.44
C ASN A 579 -4.92 -11.87 17.12
N GLY A 580 -5.42 -12.37 15.99
CA GLY A 580 -5.16 -11.78 14.68
C GLY A 580 -3.66 -11.65 14.39
N ASN A 581 -3.22 -10.44 14.04
CA ASN A 581 -1.82 -10.12 13.75
C ASN A 581 -1.05 -9.52 14.95
N ALA A 582 -1.60 -9.63 16.16
CA ALA A 582 -0.92 -9.15 17.37
C ALA A 582 0.46 -9.80 17.52
N LEU A 583 1.43 -9.01 18.02
CA LEU A 583 2.76 -9.53 18.28
C LEU A 583 2.76 -10.44 19.50
N VAL A 584 3.45 -11.56 19.37
CA VAL A 584 3.76 -12.47 20.47
C VAL A 584 4.95 -11.95 21.28
N ASN A 585 4.86 -12.03 22.61
CA ASN A 585 5.94 -11.63 23.49
C ASN A 585 6.96 -12.77 23.62
N ILE A 586 7.95 -12.80 22.72
CA ILE A 586 8.99 -13.82 22.67
C ILE A 586 10.31 -13.24 23.19
N LYS A 587 10.96 -13.93 24.12
CA LYS A 587 12.38 -13.68 24.44
C LYS A 587 13.24 -14.17 23.27
N ARG A 588 13.65 -13.24 22.42
CA ARG A 588 14.52 -13.48 21.25
C ARG A 588 15.96 -13.10 21.51
#